data_AF-A0AA90P665-F1
#
_entry.id   AF-A0AA90P665-F1
#
_cell.length_a   1.000
_cell.length_b   1.000
_cell.length_c   1.000
_cell.angle_alpha   90.00
_cell.angle_beta   90.00
_cell.angle_gamma   90.00
#
_symmetry.space_group_name_H-M   'P 1'
#
loop_
_entity.id
_entity.type
_entity.pdbx_description
1 polymer ?
#
loop_
_entity_poly.entity_id
_entity_poly.type
_entity_poly.pdbx_seq_one_letter_code
_entity_poly.pdbx_strand_id
1 'polypeptide(L)' 'FLNMETEAIFISSVNQRITPRSVQYMLTKYNATPHKLRNTFCQKLIDKGIDLQTVSKLMGHKDLNMTKRYIG' A
#
# COMPACT_ATOMS: atom_id res chain seq x y z
N PHE A 1 -13.98 13.14 -29.46
CA PHE A 1 -14.02 12.71 -28.05
C PHE A 1 -12.62 12.87 -27.50
N LEU A 2 -12.42 13.68 -26.47
CA LEU A 2 -11.08 14.04 -25.97
C LEU A 2 -10.30 12.78 -25.55
N ASN A 3 -9.19 12.50 -26.22
CA ASN A 3 -8.15 11.60 -25.74
C ASN A 3 -7.55 12.23 -24.48
N MET A 4 -8.07 11.88 -23.31
CA MET A 4 -7.39 12.13 -22.05
C MET A 4 -6.47 10.93 -21.78
N GLU A 5 -5.31 10.92 -22.43
CA GLU A 5 -4.22 10.04 -22.00
C GLU A 5 -3.82 10.49 -20.59
N THR A 6 -4.25 9.73 -19.58
CA THR A 6 -3.89 10.00 -18.19
C THR A 6 -2.45 9.54 -17.96
N GLU A 7 -1.63 10.37 -17.31
CA GLU A 7 -0.28 9.97 -16.82
C GLU A 7 -0.33 8.91 -15.70
N ALA A 8 -1.50 8.41 -15.34
CA ALA A 8 -1.64 7.40 -14.29
C ALA A 8 -1.08 6.05 -14.77
N ILE A 9 -0.13 5.49 -14.01
CA ILE A 9 0.39 4.12 -14.23
C ILE A 9 -0.73 3.07 -14.08
N PHE A 10 -1.70 3.33 -13.19
CA PHE A 10 -2.84 2.43 -12.94
C PHE A 10 -4.15 3.07 -13.42
N ILE A 11 -4.73 2.46 -14.45
CA ILE A 11 -5.98 2.89 -15.08
C ILE A 11 -7.10 1.87 -14.90
N SER A 12 -8.33 2.34 -14.94
CA SER A 12 -9.54 1.52 -15.00
C SER A 12 -9.86 1.11 -16.44
N SER A 13 -10.86 0.25 -16.62
CA SER A 13 -11.36 -0.16 -17.95
C SER A 13 -11.95 0.98 -18.78
N VAL A 14 -12.18 2.16 -18.19
CA VAL A 14 -12.65 3.36 -18.88
C VAL A 14 -11.53 4.39 -19.11
N ASN A 15 -10.26 3.97 -19.10
CA ASN A 15 -9.07 4.79 -19.33
C ASN A 15 -8.90 5.99 -18.37
N GLN A 16 -9.39 5.86 -17.14
CA GLN A 16 -9.20 6.87 -16.09
C GLN A 16 -8.35 6.30 -14.95
N ARG A 17 -7.68 7.18 -14.18
CA ARG A 17 -6.95 6.79 -12.96
C ARG A 17 -7.86 5.95 -12.05
N ILE A 18 -7.35 4.80 -11.59
CA ILE A 18 -8.10 3.97 -10.65
C ILE A 18 -8.29 4.68 -9.30
N THR A 19 -9.49 4.58 -8.72
CA THR A 19 -9.78 5.18 -7.42
C THR A 19 -9.35 4.27 -6.27
N PRO A 20 -9.03 4.81 -5.07
CA PRO A 20 -8.78 4.00 -3.89
C PRO A 20 -9.93 3.04 -3.55
N ARG A 21 -11.19 3.47 -3.77
CA ARG A 21 -12.38 2.65 -3.53
C ARG A 21 -12.43 1.44 -4.46
N SER A 22 -12.08 1.62 -5.73
CA SER A 22 -11.98 0.51 -6.69
C SER A 22 -10.93 -0.50 -6.25
N VAL A 23 -9.77 -0.05 -5.77
CA VAL A 23 -8.72 -0.94 -5.21
C VAL A 23 -9.22 -1.71 -3.99
N GLN A 24 -9.89 -1.02 -3.06
CA GLN A 24 -10.49 -1.67 -1.88
C GLN A 24 -11.53 -2.72 -2.29
N TYR A 25 -12.40 -2.40 -3.25
CA TYR A 25 -13.40 -3.32 -3.78
C TYR A 25 -12.76 -4.56 -4.42
N MET A 26 -11.73 -4.40 -5.25
CA MET A 26 -11.02 -5.55 -5.85
C MET A 26 -10.43 -6.49 -4.79
N LEU A 27 -9.94 -5.96 -3.66
CA LEU A 27 -9.37 -6.77 -2.59
C LEU A 27 -10.41 -7.52 -1.74
N THR A 28 -11.69 -7.17 -1.82
CA THR A 28 -12.77 -7.92 -1.14
C THR A 28 -12.82 -9.38 -1.56
N LYS A 29 -12.49 -9.68 -2.83
CA LYS A 29 -12.36 -11.05 -3.36
C LYS A 29 -11.38 -11.91 -2.54
N TYR A 30 -10.39 -11.29 -1.92
CA TYR A 30 -9.36 -11.95 -1.13
C TYR A 30 -9.55 -11.77 0.39
N ASN A 31 -10.71 -11.23 0.82
CA ASN A 31 -10.96 -10.86 2.21
C ASN A 31 -9.80 -10.02 2.82
N ALA A 32 -9.31 -9.06 2.03
CA ALA A 32 -8.17 -8.23 2.35
C ALA A 32 -8.45 -6.74 2.14
N THR A 33 -7.64 -5.89 2.75
CA THR A 33 -7.66 -4.44 2.56
C THR A 33 -6.25 -3.95 2.23
N PRO A 34 -6.09 -2.78 1.57
CA PRO A 34 -4.77 -2.22 1.31
C PRO A 34 -3.94 -2.06 2.59
N HIS A 35 -4.57 -1.64 3.69
CA HIS A 35 -3.92 -1.51 4.99
C HIS A 35 -3.49 -2.86 5.56
N LYS A 36 -4.28 -3.93 5.41
CA LYS A 36 -3.89 -5.29 5.84
C LYS A 36 -2.66 -5.78 5.09
N LEU A 37 -2.61 -5.58 3.76
CA LEU A 37 -1.44 -5.92 2.96
C LEU A 37 -0.20 -5.12 3.38
N ARG A 38 -0.36 -3.82 3.62
CA ARG A 38 0.69 -2.94 4.14
C ARG A 38 1.21 -3.39 5.51
N ASN A 39 0.31 -3.78 6.41
CA ASN A 39 0.67 -4.30 7.74
C ASN A 39 1.46 -5.61 7.61
N THR A 40 0.99 -6.54 6.77
CA THR A 40 1.71 -7.79 6.50
C THR A 40 3.10 -7.55 5.92
N PHE A 41 3.24 -6.58 5.01
CA PHE A 41 4.56 -6.20 4.47
C PHE A 41 5.48 -5.69 5.58
N CYS A 42 5.01 -4.75 6.42
CA CYS A 42 5.77 -4.24 7.56
C CYS A 42 6.23 -5.36 8.51
N GLN A 43 5.28 -6.20 8.95
CA GLN A 43 5.57 -7.31 9.86
C GLN A 43 6.58 -8.28 9.25
N LYS A 44 6.41 -8.67 7.98
CA LYS A 44 7.36 -9.56 7.30
C LYS A 44 8.78 -9.00 7.21
N LEU A 45 8.95 -7.69 7.14
CA LEU A 45 10.30 -7.09 7.15
C LEU A 45 10.91 -7.14 8.55
N ILE A 46 10.11 -6.84 9.58
CA ILE A 46 10.53 -6.93 10.99
C ILE A 46 10.88 -8.38 11.36
N ASP A 47 10.03 -9.36 10.99
CA ASP A 47 10.26 -10.78 11.26
C ASP A 47 11.54 -11.31 10.57
N LYS A 48 11.93 -10.69 9.45
CA LYS A 48 13.19 -10.98 8.75
C LYS A 48 14.42 -10.31 9.40
N GLY A 49 14.25 -9.59 10.50
CA GLY A 49 15.32 -8.89 11.21
C GLY A 49 15.81 -7.64 10.49
N ILE A 50 15.01 -7.07 9.57
CA ILE A 50 15.37 -5.79 8.94
C ILE A 50 15.24 -4.68 9.98
N ASP A 51 16.24 -3.80 10.04
CA ASP A 51 16.28 -2.76 11.05
C ASP A 51 15.08 -1.80 10.93
N LEU A 52 14.62 -1.33 12.08
CA LEU A 52 13.41 -0.54 12.19
C LEU A 52 13.44 0.75 11.34
N GLN A 53 14.61 1.37 11.19
CA GLN A 53 14.74 2.61 10.42
C GLN A 53 14.58 2.33 8.93
N THR A 54 15.17 1.24 8.42
CA THR A 54 15.00 0.77 7.04
C THR A 54 13.55 0.41 6.77
N VAL A 55 12.90 -0.35 7.66
CA VAL A 55 11.47 -0.64 7.52
C VAL A 55 10.67 0.67 7.48
N SER A 56 10.90 1.61 8.40
CA SER A 56 10.20 2.90 8.43
C SER A 56 10.34 3.69 7.13
N LYS A 57 11.54 3.69 6.53
CA LYS A 57 11.81 4.33 5.22
C LYS A 57 11.06 3.64 4.08
N LEU A 58 11.09 2.32 4.01
CA LEU A 58 10.36 1.54 3.00
C LEU A 58 8.84 1.72 3.10
N MET A 59 8.33 1.87 4.33
CA MET A 59 6.92 2.16 4.56
C MET A 59 6.56 3.61 4.19
N GLY A 60 7.52 4.54 4.23
CA GLY A 60 7.26 5.98 4.10
C GLY A 60 6.58 6.56 5.34
N HIS A 61 6.88 6.05 6.53
CA HIS A 61 6.36 6.59 7.79
C HIS A 61 7.07 7.90 8.15
N LYS A 62 6.28 8.91 8.54
CA LYS A 62 6.79 10.21 8.99
C LYS A 62 7.37 10.17 10.41
N ASP A 63 6.90 9.22 11.23
CA ASP A 63 7.37 9.00 12.59
C ASP A 63 7.74 7.52 12.77
N LEU A 64 8.94 7.29 13.32
CA LEU A 64 9.45 5.95 13.65
C LEU A 64 8.51 5.20 14.61
N ASN A 65 7.76 5.91 15.46
CA ASN A 65 6.78 5.32 16.36
C ASN A 65 5.65 4.59 15.61
N MET A 66 5.34 4.98 14.36
CA MET A 66 4.38 4.24 13.54
C MET A 66 4.87 2.82 13.25
N THR A 67 6.17 2.67 13.01
CA THR A 67 6.83 1.38 12.72
C THR A 67 7.08 0.58 13.99
N LYS A 68 7.36 1.23 15.13
CA LYS A 68 7.54 0.55 16.42
C LYS A 68 6.34 -0.30 16.84
N ARG A 69 5.12 0.03 16.38
CA ARG A 69 3.89 -0.75 16.65
C ARG A 69 3.94 -2.20 16.16
N TYR A 70 4.89 -2.55 15.29
CA TYR A 70 5.10 -3.90 14.76
C TYR A 70 6.23 -4.65 15.48
N ILE A 71 6.87 -4.02 16.46
CA ILE A 71 7.81 -4.67 17.37
C ILE A 71 7.05 -4.90 18.67
N GLY A 72 6.81 -6.17 18.99
CA GLY A 72 6.14 -6.64 20.19
C GLY A 72 6.29 -8.15 20.30
#